data_AF-A0A553HSZ0-F1
#
_entry.id   AF-A0A553HSZ0-F1
#
_cell.length_a   1.000
_cell.length_b   1.000
_cell.length_c   1.000
_cell.angle_alpha   90.00
_cell.angle_beta   90.00
_cell.angle_gamma   90.00
#
_symmetry.space_group_name_H-M   'P 1'
#
loop_
_entity.id
_entity.type
_entity.pdbx_description
1 polymer ?
#
loop_
_entity_poly.entity_id
_entity_poly.type
_entity_poly.pdbx_seq_one_letter_code
_entity_poly.pdbx_strand_id
1 'polypeptide(L)'
;MHRMLVNKGFVLRSRSLSTDVVATLIVGVTSTIWTLSAFRYAYHPKALDALPVLTWGDTNFRMPSGLYIAVEAPLLTQIVFLLWLPKWLYARWQVSAGNMPQLCNSIQLRGPFGWEYNLGGALYWFFAIITWVAVGVPSSLTIALGEQGSPTSTRAILNIAALIIISFEGVPRNPYNDAMHSYSDEVLRIVLPTSHHEGTVYQLPSANSGFDAIWSPKIANEHLEADNEIMVLFQNMRSNRWTPSEPLERLRKTMARFRQRVILSPAQAQLLADWIYVDKSRLSEKVRSISCARAPGVHLIGRDLMYALCHAEYLVFVSQQALDEETRSKLGRLRLGSRTGASVEKGLDHTIGYLPGLEGYREAARYVYSIFDIPVEDHALNFSHPPPSFSIALRKSPASIDEYASELWELSKEHCESTFTALYFFTTVWFMELGNVDNFHIFPLRCRTTGGDLVSQEMMWRQIWYSSCVTQMVTVSPILLGAFVAGVLP
;
A
#
# COMPACT_ATOMS: atom_id res chain seq x y z
N MET A 1 6.14 5.32 19.32
CA MET A 1 5.72 4.27 18.37
C MET A 1 4.39 4.63 17.70
N HIS A 2 3.25 4.68 18.41
CA HIS A 2 1.94 5.07 17.86
C HIS A 2 1.96 6.35 16.98
N ARG A 3 2.53 7.47 17.47
CA ARG A 3 2.67 8.71 16.67
C ARG A 3 3.57 8.57 15.43
N MET A 4 4.58 7.72 15.48
CA MET A 4 5.46 7.45 14.33
C MET A 4 4.72 6.63 13.26
N LEU A 5 3.78 5.79 13.69
CA LEU A 5 2.93 4.94 12.85
C LEU A 5 1.74 5.70 12.25
N VAL A 6 1.20 6.69 12.96
CA VAL A 6 0.08 7.52 12.49
C VAL A 6 0.55 8.62 11.53
N ASN A 7 1.73 9.21 11.77
CA ASN A 7 2.10 10.45 11.08
C ASN A 7 3.02 10.28 9.86
N LYS A 8 3.75 9.15 9.71
CA LYS A 8 4.76 9.04 8.64
C LYS A 8 4.37 8.15 7.46
N GLY A 9 3.23 7.47 7.50
CA GLY A 9 2.88 6.47 6.49
C GLY A 9 3.86 5.28 6.47
N PHE A 10 3.45 4.17 5.86
CA PHE A 10 4.24 2.93 5.84
C PHE A 10 5.06 2.80 4.55
N VAL A 11 6.32 3.21 4.56
CA VAL A 11 7.18 3.00 3.39
C VAL A 11 7.67 1.55 3.36
N LEU A 12 6.96 0.71 2.62
CA LEU A 12 7.47 -0.58 2.18
C LEU A 12 8.56 -0.32 1.14
N ARG A 13 9.82 -0.51 1.52
CA ARG A 13 10.96 -0.26 0.64
C ARG A 13 11.23 -1.48 -0.21
N SER A 14 11.25 -1.30 -1.53
CA SER A 14 11.54 -2.37 -2.50
C SER A 14 12.95 -2.96 -2.39
N ARG A 15 13.90 -2.24 -1.79
CA ARG A 15 15.32 -2.64 -1.72
C ARG A 15 15.95 -2.65 -0.32
N SER A 16 15.22 -2.32 0.74
CA SER A 16 15.74 -2.36 2.11
C SER A 16 14.75 -2.98 3.08
N LEU A 17 15.22 -3.37 4.26
CA LEU A 17 14.33 -3.72 5.36
C LEU A 17 13.36 -2.56 5.61
N SER A 18 12.06 -2.88 5.74
CA SER A 18 11.09 -1.89 6.19
C SER A 18 11.42 -1.51 7.64
N THR A 19 11.08 -0.28 8.02
CA THR A 19 11.26 0.20 9.40
C THR A 19 10.55 -0.72 10.41
N ASP A 20 9.42 -1.34 10.00
CA ASP A 20 8.67 -2.30 10.81
C ASP A 20 9.43 -3.61 11.05
N VAL A 21 10.10 -4.14 10.03
CA VAL A 21 10.93 -5.34 10.19
C VAL A 21 12.09 -5.06 11.15
N VAL A 22 12.73 -3.89 11.05
CA VAL A 22 13.79 -3.50 11.98
C VAL A 22 13.25 -3.37 13.41
N ALA A 23 12.12 -2.71 13.62
CA ALA A 23 11.51 -2.58 14.94
C ALA A 23 11.10 -3.94 15.52
N THR A 24 10.50 -4.81 14.71
CA THR A 24 10.13 -6.19 15.08
C THR A 24 11.36 -7.01 15.48
N LEU A 25 12.45 -6.91 14.72
CA LEU A 25 13.71 -7.59 15.06
C LEU A 25 14.30 -7.08 16.38
N ILE A 26 14.36 -5.76 16.59
CA ILE A 26 14.90 -5.18 17.83
C ILE A 26 14.09 -5.65 19.04
N VAL A 27 12.76 -5.53 18.99
CA VAL A 27 11.88 -5.91 20.10
C VAL A 27 11.91 -7.44 20.30
N GLY A 28 11.91 -8.23 19.23
CA GLY A 28 11.97 -9.69 19.31
C GLY A 28 13.29 -10.23 19.86
N VAL A 29 14.43 -9.65 19.45
CA VAL A 29 15.75 -9.99 20.00
C VAL A 29 15.83 -9.60 21.46
N THR A 30 15.34 -8.40 21.83
CA THR A 30 15.30 -7.95 23.23
C THR A 30 14.43 -8.87 24.09
N SER A 31 13.25 -9.25 23.60
CA SER A 31 12.37 -10.24 24.23
C SER A 31 13.09 -11.58 24.41
N THR A 32 13.82 -12.04 23.39
CA THR A 32 14.57 -13.31 23.45
C THR A 32 15.65 -13.26 24.52
N ILE A 33 16.42 -12.17 24.59
CA ILE A 33 17.46 -11.97 25.61
C ILE A 33 16.85 -11.94 27.01
N TRP A 34 15.71 -11.27 27.18
CA TRP A 34 14.98 -11.25 28.45
C TRP A 34 14.54 -12.66 28.83
N THR A 35 13.84 -13.37 27.95
CA THR A 35 13.41 -14.76 28.19
C THR A 35 14.59 -15.62 28.61
N LEU A 36 15.70 -15.61 27.88
CA LEU A 36 16.91 -16.37 28.22
C LEU A 36 17.49 -15.98 29.58
N SER A 37 17.44 -14.69 29.94
CA SER A 37 17.91 -14.19 31.25
C SER A 37 17.02 -14.69 32.39
N ALA A 38 15.70 -14.70 32.20
CA ALA A 38 14.75 -15.25 33.17
C ALA A 38 14.98 -16.76 33.37
N PHE A 39 15.18 -17.51 32.28
CA PHE A 39 15.55 -18.92 32.33
C PHE A 39 16.87 -19.12 33.09
N ARG A 40 17.93 -18.37 32.73
CA ARG A 40 19.24 -18.47 33.39
C ARG A 40 19.15 -18.15 34.88
N TYR A 41 18.38 -17.13 35.26
CA TYR A 41 18.20 -16.74 36.66
C TYR A 41 17.52 -17.87 37.45
N ALA A 42 16.42 -18.43 36.94
CA ALA A 42 15.68 -19.47 37.64
C ALA A 42 16.40 -20.81 37.75
N TYR A 43 17.35 -21.10 36.85
CA TYR A 43 18.25 -22.26 36.96
C TYR A 43 19.51 -21.97 37.77
N HIS A 44 19.69 -20.75 38.29
CA HIS A 44 20.80 -20.45 39.18
C HIS A 44 20.56 -21.13 40.54
N PRO A 45 21.54 -21.83 41.13
CA PRO A 45 21.37 -22.60 42.37
C PRO A 45 20.76 -21.78 43.52
N LYS A 46 21.23 -20.52 43.68
CA LYS A 46 20.71 -19.60 44.71
C LYS A 46 19.27 -19.13 44.47
N ALA A 47 18.80 -19.15 43.22
CA ALA A 47 17.43 -18.76 42.91
C ALA A 47 16.45 -19.90 43.22
N LEU A 48 16.86 -21.16 43.04
CA LEU A 48 16.06 -22.34 43.40
C LEU A 48 15.74 -22.39 44.90
N ASP A 49 16.66 -21.93 45.74
CA ASP A 49 16.46 -21.82 47.19
C ASP A 49 15.59 -20.63 47.58
N ALA A 50 15.49 -19.61 46.73
CA ALA A 50 14.68 -18.42 46.93
C ALA A 50 13.27 -18.51 46.29
N LEU A 51 12.95 -19.62 45.62
CA LEU A 51 11.62 -19.82 45.04
C LEU A 51 10.58 -19.98 46.16
N PRO A 52 9.41 -19.34 46.03
CA PRO A 52 8.35 -19.47 47.02
C PRO A 52 7.94 -20.94 47.16
N VAL A 53 7.91 -21.41 48.41
CA VAL A 53 7.31 -22.71 48.77
C VAL A 53 5.82 -22.47 48.89
N LEU A 54 5.04 -23.11 48.03
CA LEU A 54 3.58 -22.97 48.00
C LEU A 54 3.00 -24.02 48.96
N THR A 55 2.23 -23.57 49.93
CA THR A 55 1.52 -24.42 50.88
C THR A 55 0.09 -24.60 50.40
N TRP A 56 -0.31 -25.82 50.02
CA TRP A 56 -1.70 -26.14 49.73
C TRP A 56 -2.18 -27.25 50.69
N GLY A 57 -3.01 -26.87 51.66
CA GLY A 57 -3.30 -27.72 52.82
C GLY A 57 -2.02 -28.01 53.61
N ASP A 58 -1.80 -29.28 53.98
CA ASP A 58 -0.60 -29.73 54.70
C ASP A 58 0.57 -30.10 53.77
N THR A 59 0.41 -29.93 52.45
CA THR A 59 1.44 -30.30 51.47
C THR A 59 2.20 -29.07 50.97
N ASN A 60 3.54 -29.13 51.08
CA ASN A 60 4.46 -28.14 50.53
C ASN A 60 4.81 -28.50 49.10
N PHE A 61 4.25 -27.76 48.14
CA PHE A 61 4.68 -27.82 46.74
C PHE A 61 5.69 -26.71 46.48
N ARG A 62 6.92 -27.06 46.14
CA ARG A 62 7.84 -26.08 45.55
C ARG A 62 7.31 -25.75 44.16
N MET A 63 7.07 -24.46 43.91
CA MET A 63 6.69 -24.01 42.58
C MET A 63 7.74 -24.53 41.59
N PRO A 64 7.36 -25.29 40.55
CA PRO A 64 8.28 -25.63 39.48
C PRO A 64 8.92 -24.34 38.97
N SER A 65 10.25 -24.28 38.95
CA SER A 65 11.01 -23.12 38.47
C SER A 65 10.53 -22.66 37.07
N GLY A 66 10.07 -23.61 36.24
CA GLY A 66 9.42 -23.35 34.96
C GLY A 66 8.18 -22.44 34.99
N LEU A 67 7.32 -22.54 36.01
CA LEU A 67 6.12 -21.70 36.12
C LEU A 67 6.48 -20.26 36.50
N TYR A 68 7.44 -20.09 37.41
CA TYR A 68 7.95 -18.78 37.78
C TYR A 68 8.60 -18.08 36.57
N ILE A 69 9.42 -18.79 35.80
CA ILE A 69 10.03 -18.28 34.57
C ILE A 69 8.95 -17.83 33.56
N ALA A 70 7.89 -18.62 33.42
CA ALA A 70 6.85 -18.36 32.44
C ALA A 70 6.03 -17.09 32.74
N VAL A 71 5.91 -16.70 34.01
CA VAL A 71 5.25 -15.45 34.41
C VAL A 71 6.17 -14.24 34.27
N GLU A 72 7.47 -14.42 34.49
CA GLU A 72 8.48 -13.36 34.44
C GLU A 72 9.01 -13.06 33.03
N ALA A 73 8.95 -14.04 32.13
CA ALA A 73 9.41 -13.89 30.76
C ALA A 73 8.35 -13.24 29.86
N PRO A 74 8.75 -12.49 28.82
CA PRO A 74 7.83 -11.93 27.82
C PRO A 74 7.35 -12.99 26.83
N LEU A 75 6.79 -14.10 27.34
CA LEU A 75 6.47 -15.30 26.55
C LEU A 75 5.54 -15.01 25.38
N LEU A 76 4.60 -14.08 25.55
CA LEU A 76 3.69 -13.67 24.48
C LEU A 76 4.43 -13.09 23.28
N THR A 77 5.22 -12.03 23.49
CA THR A 77 6.03 -11.40 22.45
C THR A 77 7.02 -12.41 21.87
N GLN A 78 7.60 -13.26 22.71
CA GLN A 78 8.56 -14.27 22.29
C GLN A 78 7.94 -15.31 21.35
N ILE A 79 6.76 -15.84 21.67
CA ILE A 79 6.06 -16.84 20.84
C ILE A 79 5.73 -16.25 19.48
N VAL A 80 5.19 -15.04 19.44
CA VAL A 80 4.86 -14.38 18.17
C VAL A 80 6.12 -14.12 17.35
N PHE A 81 7.21 -13.70 17.99
CA PHE A 81 8.49 -13.50 17.32
C PHE A 81 9.04 -14.81 16.72
N LEU A 82 9.01 -15.90 17.49
CA LEU A 82 9.49 -17.21 17.06
C LEU A 82 8.65 -17.84 15.96
N LEU A 83 7.36 -17.51 15.89
CA LEU A 83 6.49 -17.96 14.78
C LEU A 83 6.65 -17.07 13.53
N TRP A 84 6.96 -15.80 13.70
CA TRP A 84 7.20 -14.84 12.62
C TRP A 84 8.57 -15.05 11.96
N LEU A 85 9.65 -15.14 12.75
CA LEU A 85 11.04 -15.09 12.28
C LEU A 85 11.37 -16.18 11.24
N PRO A 86 11.04 -17.47 11.42
CA PRO A 86 11.34 -18.51 10.44
C PRO A 86 10.61 -18.28 9.11
N LYS A 87 9.35 -17.81 9.17
CA LYS A 87 8.56 -17.51 7.97
C LYS A 87 9.13 -16.31 7.23
N TRP A 88 9.52 -15.27 7.96
CA TRP A 88 10.16 -14.09 7.38
C TRP A 88 11.51 -14.43 6.75
N LEU A 89 12.36 -15.22 7.43
CA LEU A 89 13.65 -15.68 6.90
C LEU A 89 13.47 -16.54 5.64
N TYR A 90 12.52 -17.47 5.65
CA TYR A 90 12.20 -18.29 4.48
C TYR A 90 11.76 -17.44 3.29
N ALA A 91 10.85 -16.48 3.53
CA ALA A 91 10.38 -15.59 2.49
C ALA A 91 11.50 -14.72 1.91
N ARG A 92 12.36 -14.19 2.79
CA ARG A 92 13.53 -13.40 2.38
C ARG A 92 14.52 -14.21 1.57
N TRP A 93 14.76 -15.46 1.98
CA TRP A 93 15.61 -16.39 1.25
C TRP A 93 15.06 -16.69 -0.14
N GLN A 94 13.76 -16.98 -0.27
CA GLN A 94 13.11 -17.20 -1.57
C GLN A 94 13.26 -15.97 -2.49
N VAL A 95 13.00 -14.76 -1.98
CA VAL A 95 13.20 -13.52 -2.75
C VAL A 95 14.66 -13.34 -3.18
N SER A 96 15.62 -13.63 -2.30
CA SER A 96 17.04 -13.53 -2.64
C SER A 96 17.48 -14.54 -3.70
N ALA A 97 16.80 -15.69 -3.77
CA ALA A 97 17.01 -16.71 -4.78
C ALA A 97 16.29 -16.41 -6.12
N GLY A 98 15.59 -15.27 -6.22
CA GLY A 98 14.77 -14.94 -7.40
C GLY A 98 13.47 -15.75 -7.50
N ASN A 99 13.15 -16.55 -6.47
CA ASN A 99 11.94 -17.34 -6.40
C ASN A 99 10.80 -16.55 -5.77
N MET A 100 9.58 -16.88 -6.17
CA MET A 100 8.39 -16.32 -5.54
C MET A 100 8.09 -17.06 -4.23
N PRO A 101 8.02 -16.38 -3.08
CA PRO A 101 7.65 -17.03 -1.83
C PRO A 101 6.17 -17.39 -1.87
N GLN A 102 5.84 -18.68 -2.01
CA GLN A 102 4.46 -19.19 -1.97
C GLN A 102 3.90 -19.21 -0.53
N LEU A 103 3.82 -18.04 0.10
CA LEU A 103 3.36 -17.92 1.49
C LEU A 103 1.85 -18.08 1.59
N CYS A 104 1.11 -17.57 0.61
CA CYS A 104 -0.35 -17.59 0.56
C CYS A 104 -0.94 -18.99 0.37
N ASN A 105 -0.21 -19.96 -0.19
CA ASN A 105 -0.67 -21.35 -0.28
C ASN A 105 -0.79 -22.01 1.11
N SER A 106 -0.10 -21.49 2.13
CA SER A 106 -0.08 -22.06 3.49
C SER A 106 -1.09 -21.42 4.45
N ILE A 107 -1.66 -20.27 4.10
CA ILE A 107 -2.61 -19.53 4.92
C ILE A 107 -3.80 -19.21 4.04
N GLN A 108 -4.88 -19.96 4.19
CA GLN A 108 -6.17 -19.67 3.56
C GLN A 108 -6.76 -18.36 4.15
N LEU A 109 -6.13 -17.23 3.87
CA LEU A 109 -6.80 -15.94 3.92
C LEU A 109 -7.97 -16.04 2.93
N ARG A 110 -9.17 -15.64 3.36
CA ARG A 110 -10.37 -15.61 2.50
C ARG A 110 -10.17 -14.54 1.42
N GLY A 111 -9.35 -14.86 0.43
CA GLY A 111 -8.90 -13.97 -0.62
C GLY A 111 -8.17 -12.71 -0.13
N PRO A 112 -7.52 -11.98 -1.05
CA PRO A 112 -6.93 -10.67 -0.79
C PRO A 112 -7.96 -9.56 -0.47
N PHE A 113 -9.26 -9.87 -0.31
CA PHE A 113 -10.35 -8.94 0.04
C PHE A 113 -10.82 -9.06 1.47
N GLY A 114 -10.39 -10.11 2.16
CA GLY A 114 -10.80 -10.33 3.53
C GLY A 114 -9.92 -9.64 4.54
N TRP A 115 -9.38 -8.44 4.30
CA TRP A 115 -8.64 -7.69 5.33
C TRP A 115 -9.56 -7.15 6.43
N GLU A 116 -10.84 -7.00 6.12
CA GLU A 116 -11.90 -6.75 7.10
C GLU A 116 -12.22 -8.01 7.92
N TYR A 117 -11.96 -9.19 7.35
CA TYR A 117 -12.05 -10.45 8.07
C TYR A 117 -10.70 -10.68 8.77
N ASN A 118 -10.72 -10.89 10.08
CA ASN A 118 -9.51 -11.17 10.85
C ASN A 118 -8.68 -12.31 10.21
N LEU A 119 -7.44 -12.50 10.68
CA LEU A 119 -6.69 -13.74 10.52
C LEU A 119 -7.64 -14.93 10.36
N GLY A 120 -7.52 -15.67 9.25
CA GLY A 120 -8.45 -16.77 8.94
C GLY A 120 -8.71 -17.58 10.20
N GLY A 121 -9.99 -17.85 10.52
CA GLY A 121 -10.40 -18.24 11.88
C GLY A 121 -9.55 -19.34 12.51
N ALA A 122 -9.12 -20.34 11.73
CA ALA A 122 -8.21 -21.40 12.18
C ALA A 122 -6.85 -20.86 12.66
N LEU A 123 -6.23 -19.93 11.93
CA LEU A 123 -4.95 -19.34 12.29
C LEU A 123 -5.09 -18.40 13.49
N TYR A 124 -6.18 -17.63 13.58
CA TYR A 124 -6.49 -16.84 14.77
C TYR A 124 -6.65 -17.73 16.01
N TRP A 125 -7.46 -18.79 15.92
CA TRP A 125 -7.65 -19.74 17.02
C TRP A 125 -6.35 -20.45 17.38
N PHE A 126 -5.50 -20.80 16.41
CA PHE A 126 -4.18 -21.36 16.67
C PHE A 126 -3.31 -20.41 17.51
N PHE A 127 -3.20 -19.13 17.12
CA PHE A 127 -2.46 -18.14 17.91
C PHE A 127 -3.07 -17.93 19.29
N ALA A 128 -4.39 -17.81 19.36
CA ALA A 128 -5.11 -17.63 20.61
C ALA A 128 -4.85 -18.81 21.56
N ILE A 129 -5.00 -20.05 21.09
CA ILE A 129 -4.78 -21.27 21.88
C ILE A 129 -3.34 -21.35 22.38
N ILE A 130 -2.34 -21.19 21.50
CA ILE A 130 -0.93 -21.25 21.91
C ILE A 130 -0.63 -20.18 22.97
N THR A 131 -1.14 -18.98 22.75
CA THR A 131 -0.94 -17.84 23.64
C THR A 131 -1.60 -18.07 25.01
N TRP A 132 -2.84 -18.56 25.02
CA TRP A 132 -3.56 -18.92 26.24
C TRP A 132 -2.92 -20.08 26.99
N VAL A 133 -2.40 -21.09 26.28
CA VAL A 133 -1.71 -22.21 26.92
C VAL A 133 -0.38 -21.75 27.51
N ALA A 134 0.41 -20.97 26.76
CA ALA A 134 1.76 -20.60 27.19
C ALA A 134 1.79 -19.51 28.26
N VAL A 135 0.82 -18.59 28.27
CA VAL A 135 0.77 -17.48 29.23
C VAL A 135 -0.34 -17.68 30.26
N GLY A 136 -1.50 -18.16 29.81
CA GLY A 136 -2.68 -18.31 30.66
C GLY A 136 -2.52 -19.42 31.68
N VAL A 137 -2.08 -20.62 31.27
CA VAL A 137 -1.90 -21.75 32.22
C VAL A 137 -0.89 -21.41 33.31
N PRO A 138 0.33 -20.89 33.02
CA PRO A 138 1.26 -20.54 34.08
C PRO A 138 0.76 -19.42 34.98
N SER A 139 0.08 -18.42 34.40
CA SER A 139 -0.45 -17.30 35.19
C SER A 139 -1.60 -17.74 36.09
N SER A 140 -2.54 -18.56 35.60
CA SER A 140 -3.63 -19.11 36.40
C SER A 140 -3.13 -20.02 37.53
N LEU A 141 -2.14 -20.88 37.25
CA LEU A 141 -1.50 -21.71 38.29
C LEU A 141 -0.79 -20.85 39.33
N THR A 142 -0.11 -19.79 38.90
CA THR A 142 0.58 -18.86 39.81
C THR A 142 -0.42 -18.10 40.70
N ILE A 143 -1.58 -17.72 40.18
CA ILE A 143 -2.65 -17.09 40.97
C ILE A 143 -3.27 -18.08 41.95
N ALA A 144 -3.55 -19.31 41.50
CA ALA A 144 -4.23 -20.32 42.30
C ALA A 144 -3.36 -20.85 43.44
N LEU A 145 -2.05 -20.95 43.20
CA LEU A 145 -1.11 -21.50 44.17
C LEU A 145 -0.40 -20.42 44.97
N GLY A 146 -0.24 -19.22 44.40
CA GLY A 146 0.59 -18.14 44.94
C GLY A 146 -0.01 -17.47 46.18
N GLU A 147 0.88 -16.95 47.02
CA GLU A 147 0.49 -16.12 48.16
C GLU A 147 -0.23 -14.85 47.67
N GLN A 148 -1.36 -14.54 48.29
CA GLN A 148 -2.19 -13.40 47.92
C GLN A 148 -1.42 -12.10 48.21
N GLY A 149 -1.25 -11.26 47.17
CA GLY A 149 -0.50 -10.00 47.29
C GLY A 149 1.00 -10.11 46.97
N SER A 150 1.51 -11.30 46.61
CA SER A 150 2.90 -11.41 46.14
C SER A 150 3.11 -10.66 44.80
N PRO A 151 4.30 -10.08 44.55
CA PRO A 151 4.62 -9.44 43.27
C PRO A 151 4.42 -10.37 42.06
N THR A 152 4.68 -11.66 42.24
CA THR A 152 4.49 -12.70 41.21
C THR A 152 3.01 -12.93 40.92
N SER A 153 2.16 -12.96 41.95
CA SER A 153 0.71 -13.07 41.81
C SER A 153 0.14 -11.84 41.08
N THR A 154 0.62 -10.63 41.38
CA THR A 154 0.23 -9.41 40.67
C THR A 154 0.61 -9.47 39.19
N ARG A 155 1.83 -9.90 38.86
CA ARG A 155 2.26 -10.07 37.46
C ARG A 155 1.43 -11.12 36.71
N ALA A 156 1.11 -12.23 37.37
CA ALA A 156 0.23 -13.25 36.80
C ALA A 156 -1.19 -12.72 36.51
N ILE A 157 -1.76 -11.91 37.40
CA ILE A 157 -3.05 -11.23 37.16
C ILE A 157 -2.95 -10.30 35.96
N LEU A 158 -1.88 -9.52 35.85
CA LEU A 158 -1.67 -8.63 34.71
C LEU A 158 -1.50 -9.42 33.41
N ASN A 159 -0.79 -10.56 33.41
CA ASN A 159 -0.69 -11.44 32.24
C ASN A 159 -2.06 -11.93 31.77
N ILE A 160 -2.94 -12.36 32.70
CA ILE A 160 -4.32 -12.76 32.38
C ILE A 160 -5.14 -11.58 31.84
N ALA A 161 -5.08 -10.42 32.50
CA ALA A 161 -5.79 -9.22 32.04
C ALA A 161 -5.34 -8.83 30.62
N ALA A 162 -4.04 -8.92 30.36
CA ALA A 162 -3.45 -8.61 29.07
C ALA A 162 -3.87 -9.65 27.99
N LEU A 163 -3.99 -10.94 28.32
CA LEU A 163 -4.57 -11.97 27.44
C LEU A 163 -6.04 -11.72 27.10
N ILE A 164 -6.82 -11.27 28.09
CA ILE A 164 -8.23 -10.88 27.91
C ILE A 164 -8.30 -9.69 26.96
N ILE A 165 -7.48 -8.65 27.16
CA ILE A 165 -7.41 -7.50 26.24
C ILE A 165 -7.07 -7.96 24.81
N ILE A 166 -6.13 -8.91 24.63
CA ILE A 166 -5.86 -9.45 23.29
C ILE A 166 -7.08 -10.15 22.69
N SER A 167 -7.79 -10.92 23.50
CA SER A 167 -8.90 -11.76 23.05
C SER A 167 -10.15 -10.95 22.71
N PHE A 168 -10.35 -9.78 23.35
CA PHE A 168 -11.52 -8.91 23.17
C PHE A 168 -11.25 -7.66 22.32
N GLU A 169 -10.02 -7.12 22.31
CA GLU A 169 -9.65 -5.88 21.59
C GLU A 169 -8.37 -6.02 20.72
N GLY A 170 -7.64 -7.14 20.82
CA GLY A 170 -6.25 -7.25 20.34
C GLY A 170 -6.03 -7.54 18.87
N VAL A 171 -7.05 -7.51 18.02
CA VAL A 171 -6.81 -7.35 16.58
C VAL A 171 -7.61 -6.12 16.20
N PRO A 172 -7.02 -4.90 16.28
CA PRO A 172 -7.72 -3.72 15.82
C PRO A 172 -8.25 -4.00 14.40
N ARG A 173 -9.56 -3.74 14.22
CA ARG A 173 -10.18 -3.71 12.88
C ARG A 173 -9.25 -2.94 11.98
N ASN A 174 -8.83 -3.60 10.89
CA ASN A 174 -7.87 -3.14 9.90
C ASN A 174 -7.52 -1.64 10.02
N PRO A 175 -6.38 -1.26 10.66
CA PRO A 175 -6.06 0.16 10.91
C PRO A 175 -5.86 0.97 9.62
N TYR A 176 -5.93 0.29 8.48
CA TYR A 176 -5.86 0.84 7.15
C TYR A 176 -7.17 1.45 6.66
N ASN A 177 -8.32 1.25 7.34
CA ASN A 177 -9.55 1.93 6.95
C ASN A 177 -9.37 3.47 6.96
N ASP A 178 -8.54 3.98 7.87
CA ASP A 178 -8.26 5.42 8.02
C ASP A 178 -6.79 5.77 7.77
N ALA A 179 -6.01 4.91 7.12
CA ALA A 179 -4.60 5.20 6.83
C ALA A 179 -4.47 6.40 5.87
N MET A 180 -3.55 7.32 6.21
CA MET A 180 -3.29 8.50 5.39
C MET A 180 -2.96 8.15 3.93
N HIS A 181 -3.35 9.06 3.05
CA HIS A 181 -3.23 8.94 1.60
C HIS A 181 -1.76 8.92 1.12
N SER A 182 -0.84 9.53 1.88
CA SER A 182 0.57 9.61 1.52
C SER A 182 1.43 8.60 2.30
N TYR A 183 2.47 8.08 1.63
CA TYR A 183 3.46 7.19 2.26
C TYR A 183 4.53 7.95 3.04
N SER A 184 4.65 9.24 2.75
CA SER A 184 5.50 10.24 3.40
C SER A 184 5.01 11.61 2.96
N ASP A 185 5.52 12.68 3.55
CA ASP A 185 5.19 14.04 3.13
C ASP A 185 5.47 14.27 1.64
N GLU A 186 6.39 13.52 1.01
CA GLU A 186 6.86 13.73 -0.36
C GLU A 186 6.29 12.76 -1.41
N VAL A 187 5.78 11.59 -1.01
CA VAL A 187 5.38 10.52 -1.95
C VAL A 187 3.86 10.37 -2.00
N LEU A 188 3.28 10.83 -3.09
CA LEU A 188 1.86 10.67 -3.40
C LEU A 188 1.58 9.31 -4.05
N ARG A 189 0.49 8.66 -3.65
CA ARG A 189 -0.01 7.45 -4.29
C ARG A 189 -1.28 7.75 -5.06
N ILE A 190 -1.49 7.10 -6.19
CA ILE A 190 -2.75 7.07 -6.91
C ILE A 190 -3.32 5.67 -6.78
N VAL A 191 -4.51 5.58 -6.18
CA VAL A 191 -5.27 4.34 -6.09
C VAL A 191 -5.83 4.00 -7.47
N LEU A 192 -5.54 2.80 -7.95
CA LEU A 192 -5.97 2.38 -9.27
C LEU A 192 -7.30 1.62 -9.21
N PRO A 193 -8.21 1.89 -10.16
CA PRO A 193 -9.47 1.17 -10.27
C PRO A 193 -9.23 -0.27 -10.72
N THR A 194 -9.46 -1.26 -9.86
CA THR A 194 -9.13 -2.67 -10.15
C THR A 194 -10.32 -3.60 -9.96
N SER A 195 -10.76 -4.26 -11.03
CA SER A 195 -11.78 -5.33 -10.97
C SER A 195 -11.22 -6.63 -10.38
N HIS A 196 -9.94 -6.92 -10.67
CA HIS A 196 -9.19 -8.02 -10.08
C HIS A 196 -8.22 -7.46 -9.05
N HIS A 197 -8.71 -7.32 -7.83
CA HIS A 197 -8.12 -7.98 -6.66
C HIS A 197 -6.62 -7.81 -6.31
N GLU A 198 -5.93 -6.83 -6.88
CA GLU A 198 -4.57 -6.47 -6.47
C GLU A 198 -4.56 -4.97 -6.17
N GLY A 199 -4.27 -4.59 -4.93
CA GLY A 199 -4.20 -3.19 -4.47
C GLY A 199 -2.94 -2.50 -5.00
N THR A 200 -2.68 -2.58 -6.31
CA THR A 200 -1.56 -1.82 -6.87
C THR A 200 -1.92 -0.35 -6.89
N VAL A 201 -1.03 0.45 -6.35
CA VAL A 201 -1.08 1.91 -6.44
C VAL A 201 0.12 2.39 -7.23
N TYR A 202 -0.07 3.46 -7.99
CA TYR A 202 1.05 4.15 -8.63
C TYR A 202 1.58 5.23 -7.69
N GLN A 203 2.88 5.25 -7.46
CA GLN A 203 3.55 6.33 -6.76
C GLN A 203 3.99 7.36 -7.78
N LEU A 204 3.53 8.60 -7.59
CA LEU A 204 4.04 9.72 -8.36
C LEU A 204 5.50 10.01 -7.96
N PRO A 205 6.31 10.57 -8.86
CA PRO A 205 7.70 10.90 -8.54
C PRO A 205 7.83 11.87 -7.38
N SER A 206 8.94 11.77 -6.68
CA SER A 206 9.37 12.69 -5.62
C SER A 206 10.79 13.15 -5.88
N ALA A 207 11.32 14.10 -5.10
CA ALA A 207 12.69 14.58 -5.26
C ALA A 207 13.73 13.45 -5.24
N ASN A 208 13.42 12.34 -4.56
CA ASN A 208 14.32 11.22 -4.34
C ASN A 208 13.90 9.92 -5.03
N SER A 209 12.79 9.89 -5.78
CA SER A 209 12.27 8.67 -6.41
C SER A 209 11.58 8.96 -7.75
N GLY A 210 11.72 8.04 -8.69
CA GLY A 210 10.94 8.05 -9.94
C GLY A 210 9.52 7.56 -9.74
N PHE A 211 8.81 7.39 -10.86
CA PHE A 211 7.49 6.78 -10.88
C PHE A 211 7.59 5.29 -10.55
N ASP A 212 6.71 4.79 -9.67
CA ASP A 212 6.73 3.39 -9.26
C ASP A 212 5.31 2.81 -9.22
N ALA A 213 5.23 1.49 -9.31
CA ALA A 213 4.03 0.71 -9.07
C ALA A 213 4.31 -0.19 -7.89
N ILE A 214 3.55 -0.02 -6.82
CA ILE A 214 3.75 -0.78 -5.59
C ILE A 214 2.48 -1.47 -5.19
N TRP A 215 2.64 -2.61 -4.52
CA TRP A 215 1.50 -3.23 -3.88
C TRP A 215 1.18 -2.50 -2.58
N SER A 216 -0.09 -2.15 -2.41
CA SER A 216 -0.67 -1.54 -1.23
C SER A 216 -1.87 -2.37 -0.78
N PRO A 217 -2.17 -2.42 0.52
CA PRO A 217 -3.49 -2.85 0.95
C PRO A 217 -4.57 -1.95 0.35
N LYS A 218 -5.70 -2.55 -0.02
CA LYS A 218 -6.90 -1.78 -0.37
C LYS A 218 -7.41 -1.06 0.88
N ILE A 219 -7.25 0.26 0.90
CA ILE A 219 -7.85 1.12 1.90
C ILE A 219 -9.29 1.35 1.49
N ALA A 220 -10.22 0.84 2.30
CA ALA A 220 -11.65 0.80 1.98
C ALA A 220 -12.17 2.18 1.53
N ASN A 221 -11.85 3.24 2.28
CA ASN A 221 -12.29 4.60 1.98
C ASN A 221 -11.76 5.15 0.64
N GLU A 222 -10.60 4.68 0.16
CA GLU A 222 -10.01 5.15 -1.10
C GLU A 222 -10.41 4.28 -2.29
N HIS A 223 -10.37 2.96 -2.12
CA HIS A 223 -10.63 2.01 -3.19
C HIS A 223 -12.12 1.89 -3.47
N LEU A 224 -12.98 1.93 -2.45
CA LEU A 224 -14.43 1.84 -2.66
C LEU A 224 -14.92 2.95 -3.60
N GLU A 225 -14.33 4.13 -3.56
CA GLU A 225 -14.73 5.25 -4.40
C GLU A 225 -14.25 5.10 -5.85
N ALA A 226 -12.96 4.83 -6.03
CA ALA A 226 -12.38 4.63 -7.36
C ALA A 226 -12.98 3.39 -8.05
N ASP A 227 -13.09 2.27 -7.31
CA ASP A 227 -13.70 1.03 -7.78
C ASP A 227 -15.19 1.22 -8.09
N ASN A 228 -15.96 1.93 -7.24
CA ASN A 228 -17.38 2.15 -7.50
C ASN A 228 -17.61 2.97 -8.79
N GLU A 229 -16.90 4.09 -8.97
CA GLU A 229 -17.10 4.91 -10.18
C GLU A 229 -16.66 4.17 -11.45
N ILE A 230 -15.58 3.38 -11.42
CA ILE A 230 -15.17 2.59 -12.59
C ILE A 230 -16.11 1.41 -12.88
N MET A 231 -16.65 0.76 -11.84
CA MET A 231 -17.55 -0.38 -12.01
C MET A 231 -18.89 0.08 -12.57
N VAL A 232 -19.40 1.23 -12.10
CA VAL A 232 -20.59 1.87 -12.68
C VAL A 232 -20.34 2.24 -14.13
N LEU A 233 -19.18 2.85 -14.45
CA LEU A 233 -18.83 3.17 -15.84
C LEU A 233 -18.84 1.91 -16.72
N PHE A 234 -18.13 0.86 -16.29
CA PHE A 234 -18.04 -0.39 -17.04
C PHE A 234 -19.38 -1.10 -17.17
N GLN A 235 -20.23 -1.05 -16.15
CA GLN A 235 -21.59 -1.58 -16.20
C GLN A 235 -22.45 -0.81 -17.23
N ASN A 236 -22.36 0.52 -17.25
CA ASN A 236 -23.07 1.34 -18.22
C ASN A 236 -22.56 1.13 -19.65
N MET A 237 -21.25 1.01 -19.83
CA MET A 237 -20.64 0.72 -21.12
C MET A 237 -21.05 -0.66 -21.65
N ARG A 238 -21.00 -1.70 -20.80
CA ARG A 238 -21.45 -3.06 -21.17
C ARG A 238 -22.93 -3.16 -21.48
N SER A 239 -23.74 -2.29 -20.88
CA SER A 239 -25.19 -2.26 -21.09
C SER A 239 -25.62 -1.26 -22.15
N ASN A 240 -24.69 -0.60 -22.83
CA ASN A 240 -24.94 0.44 -23.84
C ASN A 240 -25.77 1.63 -23.33
N ARG A 241 -25.66 1.95 -22.04
CA ARG A 241 -26.40 3.06 -21.38
C ARG A 241 -25.53 4.28 -21.07
N TRP A 242 -24.31 4.31 -21.60
CA TRP A 242 -23.33 5.35 -21.32
C TRP A 242 -23.37 6.48 -22.37
N THR A 243 -22.86 7.65 -22.00
CA THR A 243 -22.63 8.78 -22.91
C THR A 243 -21.14 9.06 -23.04
N PRO A 244 -20.67 9.67 -24.15
CA PRO A 244 -19.26 10.06 -24.29
C PRO A 244 -18.74 10.98 -23.16
N SER A 245 -19.61 11.70 -22.45
CA SER A 245 -19.20 12.49 -21.28
C SER A 245 -18.92 11.65 -20.03
N GLU A 246 -19.48 10.43 -19.94
CA GLU A 246 -19.51 9.66 -18.70
C GLU A 246 -18.11 9.26 -18.18
N PRO A 247 -17.16 8.76 -19.00
CA PRO A 247 -15.82 8.42 -18.50
C PRO A 247 -15.14 9.58 -17.78
N LEU A 248 -15.27 10.80 -18.32
CA LEU A 248 -14.69 11.99 -17.73
C LEU A 248 -15.46 12.47 -16.49
N GLU A 249 -16.80 12.41 -16.49
CA GLU A 249 -17.60 12.75 -15.30
C GLU A 249 -17.24 11.86 -14.11
N ARG A 250 -17.07 10.55 -14.35
CA ARG A 250 -16.65 9.58 -13.34
C ARG A 250 -15.24 9.85 -12.85
N LEU A 251 -14.30 10.11 -13.77
CA LEU A 251 -12.94 10.51 -13.43
C LEU A 251 -12.92 11.78 -12.56
N ARG A 252 -13.67 12.83 -12.93
CA ARG A 252 -13.78 14.07 -12.14
C ARG A 252 -14.30 13.82 -10.73
N LYS A 253 -15.29 12.92 -10.54
CA LYS A 253 -15.76 12.52 -9.20
C LYS A 253 -14.64 11.89 -8.38
N THR A 254 -13.86 10.99 -8.97
CA THR A 254 -12.72 10.37 -8.26
C THR A 254 -11.64 11.39 -7.90
N MET A 255 -11.25 12.27 -8.84
CA MET A 255 -10.23 13.31 -8.60
C MET A 255 -10.68 14.35 -7.55
N ALA A 256 -11.96 14.71 -7.54
CA ALA A 256 -12.50 15.67 -6.55
C ALA A 256 -12.42 15.13 -5.12
N ARG A 257 -12.75 13.84 -4.91
CA ARG A 257 -12.61 13.18 -3.60
C ARG A 257 -11.15 12.98 -3.22
N PHE A 258 -10.33 12.57 -4.18
CA PHE A 258 -8.89 12.44 -4.01
C PHE A 258 -8.25 13.74 -3.49
N ARG A 259 -8.59 14.88 -4.10
CA ARG A 259 -8.08 16.20 -3.67
C ARG A 259 -8.41 16.53 -2.22
N GLN A 260 -9.56 16.13 -1.69
CA GLN A 260 -9.91 16.40 -0.29
C GLN A 260 -8.92 15.76 0.69
N ARG A 261 -8.16 14.75 0.23
CA ARG A 261 -7.19 13.98 1.02
C ARG A 261 -5.74 14.40 0.78
N VAL A 262 -5.47 15.30 -0.18
CA VAL A 262 -4.11 15.65 -0.60
C VAL A 262 -3.88 17.16 -0.52
N ILE A 263 -2.85 17.53 0.23
CA ILE A 263 -2.35 18.90 0.32
C ILE A 263 -0.90 18.88 -0.15
N LEU A 264 -0.61 19.57 -1.25
CA LEU A 264 0.75 19.69 -1.76
C LEU A 264 1.43 20.93 -1.19
N SER A 265 2.69 20.79 -0.79
CA SER A 265 3.56 21.95 -0.61
C SER A 265 3.90 22.60 -1.96
N PRO A 266 4.25 23.89 -2.00
CA PRO A 266 4.66 24.57 -3.24
C PRO A 266 5.78 23.84 -3.99
N ALA A 267 6.78 23.32 -3.26
CA ALA A 267 7.90 22.59 -3.85
C ALA A 267 7.45 21.28 -4.53
N GLN A 268 6.49 20.57 -3.95
CA GLN A 268 5.94 19.35 -4.55
C GLN A 268 5.05 19.65 -5.75
N ALA A 269 4.23 20.70 -5.67
CA ALA A 269 3.43 21.15 -6.80
C ALA A 269 4.32 21.51 -7.99
N GLN A 270 5.43 22.23 -7.74
CA GLN A 270 6.40 22.59 -8.76
C GLN A 270 7.12 21.37 -9.33
N LEU A 271 7.61 20.45 -8.48
CA LEU A 271 8.25 19.21 -8.94
C LEU A 271 7.32 18.39 -9.83
N LEU A 272 6.05 18.28 -9.44
CA LEU A 272 5.05 17.53 -10.20
C LEU A 272 4.74 18.23 -11.53
N ALA A 273 4.68 19.55 -11.55
CA ALA A 273 4.49 20.35 -12.77
C ALA A 273 5.67 20.20 -13.74
N ASP A 274 6.90 20.34 -13.24
CA ASP A 274 8.13 20.17 -14.02
C ASP A 274 8.21 18.76 -14.63
N TRP A 275 7.67 17.76 -13.92
CA TRP A 275 7.66 16.38 -14.38
C TRP A 275 6.65 16.15 -15.51
N ILE A 276 5.39 16.55 -15.30
CA ILE A 276 4.34 16.30 -16.31
C ILE A 276 4.42 17.22 -17.52
N TYR A 277 5.04 18.40 -17.40
CA TYR A 277 5.21 19.38 -18.49
C TYR A 277 6.63 19.41 -19.11
N VAL A 278 7.44 18.39 -18.82
CA VAL A 278 8.68 18.04 -19.54
C VAL A 278 9.66 19.23 -19.71
N ASP A 279 9.94 19.96 -18.63
CA ASP A 279 11.12 20.83 -18.63
C ASP A 279 12.36 20.00 -18.26
N LYS A 280 12.98 19.40 -19.29
CA LYS A 280 14.15 18.52 -19.12
C LYS A 280 15.32 19.17 -18.37
N SER A 281 15.38 20.51 -18.33
CA SER A 281 16.49 21.22 -17.69
C SER A 281 16.38 21.27 -16.16
N ARG A 282 15.19 21.07 -15.59
CA ARG A 282 14.91 21.29 -14.16
C ARG A 282 14.92 20.02 -13.31
N LEU A 283 14.82 18.85 -13.92
CA LEU A 283 14.65 17.59 -13.21
C LEU A 283 15.84 16.66 -13.33
N SER A 284 16.13 15.95 -12.23
CA SER A 284 17.08 14.84 -12.26
C SER A 284 16.51 13.67 -13.05
N GLU A 285 17.40 12.90 -13.70
CA GLU A 285 17.07 11.66 -14.41
C GLU A 285 16.28 10.69 -13.53
N LYS A 286 16.57 10.68 -12.22
CA LYS A 286 15.90 9.83 -11.23
C LYS A 286 14.40 10.09 -11.13
N VAL A 287 13.97 11.35 -11.17
CA VAL A 287 12.53 11.72 -11.08
C VAL A 287 11.77 11.19 -12.30
N ARG A 288 12.43 11.14 -13.46
CA ARG A 288 11.82 10.71 -14.73
C ARG A 288 11.86 9.19 -14.91
N SER A 289 12.71 8.49 -14.16
CA SER A 289 12.82 7.04 -14.25
C SER A 289 11.56 6.27 -13.84
N ILE A 290 11.33 5.11 -14.47
CA ILE A 290 10.32 4.12 -14.06
C ILE A 290 10.99 3.07 -13.19
N SER A 291 10.61 3.02 -11.91
CA SER A 291 11.15 2.08 -10.92
C SER A 291 10.46 0.72 -10.91
N CYS A 292 9.28 0.60 -11.52
CA CYS A 292 8.49 -0.61 -11.58
C CYS A 292 8.85 -1.54 -12.76
N ALA A 293 8.12 -2.65 -12.91
CA ALA A 293 8.20 -3.54 -14.06
C ALA A 293 7.16 -3.14 -15.10
N ARG A 294 7.46 -3.36 -16.37
CA ARG A 294 6.46 -3.28 -17.44
C ARG A 294 5.82 -4.65 -17.62
N ALA A 295 4.53 -4.67 -17.95
CA ALA A 295 3.89 -5.90 -18.39
C ALA A 295 4.61 -6.42 -19.67
N PRO A 296 4.93 -7.72 -19.77
CA PRO A 296 5.63 -8.27 -20.92
C PRO A 296 4.87 -8.01 -22.22
N GLY A 297 5.55 -7.45 -23.23
CA GLY A 297 4.97 -7.19 -24.54
C GLY A 297 3.87 -6.11 -24.56
N VAL A 298 3.79 -5.24 -23.55
CA VAL A 298 2.74 -4.21 -23.44
C VAL A 298 3.37 -2.84 -23.51
N HIS A 299 2.76 -1.88 -24.20
CA HIS A 299 3.30 -0.53 -24.26
C HIS A 299 2.88 0.37 -23.07
N LEU A 300 3.49 1.55 -22.89
CA LEU A 300 3.17 2.45 -21.76
C LEU A 300 1.75 3.03 -21.79
N ILE A 301 1.18 3.22 -22.97
CA ILE A 301 -0.16 3.82 -23.10
C ILE A 301 -1.21 2.83 -22.59
N GLY A 302 -1.75 3.07 -21.42
CA GLY A 302 -2.74 2.20 -20.80
C GLY A 302 -3.61 2.97 -19.81
N ARG A 303 -4.83 2.47 -19.60
CA ARG A 303 -5.87 3.14 -18.82
C ARG A 303 -5.37 3.62 -17.45
N ASP A 304 -4.70 2.75 -16.70
CA ASP A 304 -4.31 3.03 -15.31
C ASP A 304 -3.15 4.02 -15.23
N LEU A 305 -2.25 4.02 -16.22
CA LEU A 305 -1.21 5.05 -16.29
C LEU A 305 -1.84 6.40 -16.62
N MET A 306 -2.76 6.45 -17.57
CA MET A 306 -3.47 7.67 -17.93
C MET A 306 -4.31 8.18 -16.74
N TYR A 307 -4.95 7.27 -16.00
CA TYR A 307 -5.67 7.59 -14.77
C TYR A 307 -4.77 8.30 -13.75
N ALA A 308 -3.54 7.80 -13.53
CA ALA A 308 -2.57 8.44 -12.63
C ALA A 308 -2.03 9.77 -13.15
N LEU A 309 -1.79 9.90 -14.46
CA LEU A 309 -1.37 11.17 -15.07
C LEU A 309 -2.48 12.23 -15.00
N CYS A 310 -3.75 11.84 -15.17
CA CYS A 310 -4.89 12.73 -14.93
C CYS A 310 -4.92 13.25 -13.49
N HIS A 311 -4.65 12.38 -12.50
CA HIS A 311 -4.57 12.80 -11.10
C HIS A 311 -3.41 13.78 -10.88
N ALA A 312 -2.24 13.49 -11.45
CA ALA A 312 -1.08 14.37 -11.35
C ALA A 312 -1.36 15.76 -11.95
N GLU A 313 -1.92 15.80 -13.16
CA GLU A 313 -2.30 17.04 -13.83
C GLU A 313 -3.34 17.84 -13.03
N TYR A 314 -4.35 17.16 -12.51
CA TYR A 314 -5.38 17.79 -11.69
C TYR A 314 -4.81 18.43 -10.42
N LEU A 315 -3.88 17.75 -9.73
CA LEU A 315 -3.21 18.29 -8.55
C LEU A 315 -2.38 19.53 -8.85
N VAL A 316 -1.62 19.52 -9.95
CA VAL A 316 -0.83 20.67 -10.42
C VAL A 316 -1.75 21.85 -10.70
N PHE A 317 -2.85 21.62 -11.42
CA PHE A 317 -3.79 22.68 -11.75
C PHE A 317 -4.43 23.30 -10.50
N VAL A 318 -4.90 22.46 -9.58
CA VAL A 318 -5.51 22.94 -8.33
C VAL A 318 -4.51 23.75 -7.51
N SER A 319 -3.22 23.41 -7.61
CA SER A 319 -2.12 24.06 -6.92
C SER A 319 -1.48 25.21 -7.73
N GLN A 320 -2.12 25.69 -8.80
CA GLN A 320 -1.52 26.66 -9.73
C GLN A 320 -1.00 27.97 -9.09
N GLN A 321 -1.58 28.38 -7.95
CA GLN A 321 -1.14 29.58 -7.24
C GLN A 321 0.15 29.38 -6.44
N ALA A 322 0.54 28.12 -6.20
CA ALA A 322 1.77 27.76 -5.51
C ALA A 322 2.96 27.56 -6.47
N LEU A 323 2.72 27.67 -7.79
CA LEU A 323 3.73 27.47 -8.82
C LEU A 323 4.46 28.78 -9.16
N ASP A 324 5.65 28.66 -9.72
CA ASP A 324 6.38 29.82 -10.22
C ASP A 324 5.61 30.54 -11.35
N GLU A 325 5.93 31.81 -11.58
CA GLU A 325 5.19 32.64 -12.54
C GLU A 325 5.27 32.07 -13.96
N GLU A 326 6.42 31.51 -14.34
CA GLU A 326 6.63 30.91 -15.65
C GLU A 326 5.71 29.69 -15.87
N THR A 327 5.72 28.74 -14.95
CA THR A 327 4.89 27.51 -15.00
C THR A 327 3.41 27.84 -14.92
N ARG A 328 3.04 28.78 -14.03
CA ARG A 328 1.66 29.26 -13.91
C ARG A 328 1.17 29.92 -15.20
N SER A 329 2.02 30.69 -15.87
CA SER A 329 1.68 31.32 -17.16
C SER A 329 1.47 30.28 -18.26
N LYS A 330 2.29 29.21 -18.28
CA LYS A 330 2.12 28.07 -19.18
C LYS A 330 0.79 27.35 -18.88
N LEU A 331 0.52 27.03 -17.62
CA LEU A 331 -0.72 26.37 -17.18
C LEU A 331 -2.00 27.14 -17.51
N GLY A 332 -2.00 28.46 -17.32
CA GLY A 332 -3.12 29.32 -17.67
C GLY A 332 -3.49 29.20 -19.15
N ARG A 333 -2.49 29.07 -20.04
CA ARG A 333 -2.70 28.83 -21.48
C ARG A 333 -3.21 27.42 -21.77
N LEU A 334 -2.83 26.45 -20.95
CA LEU A 334 -3.14 25.03 -21.17
C LEU A 334 -4.58 24.65 -20.82
N ARG A 335 -5.26 25.28 -19.85
CA ARG A 335 -6.64 24.82 -19.50
C ARG A 335 -7.77 25.73 -19.99
N LEU A 336 -7.51 27.03 -20.12
CA LEU A 336 -8.56 28.00 -20.47
C LEU A 336 -8.97 27.98 -21.95
N GLY A 337 -8.24 27.25 -22.81
CA GLY A 337 -8.48 27.21 -24.26
C GLY A 337 -9.17 25.95 -24.79
N SER A 338 -9.71 25.06 -23.95
CA SER A 338 -10.11 23.70 -24.37
C SER A 338 -8.92 22.88 -24.89
N ARG A 339 -7.71 23.09 -24.35
CA ARG A 339 -6.41 22.83 -25.03
C ARG A 339 -5.22 22.62 -24.07
N THR A 340 -5.09 21.49 -23.36
CA THR A 340 -3.85 21.22 -22.58
C THR A 340 -2.78 20.47 -23.36
N GLY A 341 -1.52 20.71 -23.05
CA GLY A 341 -0.33 20.07 -23.61
C GLY A 341 0.55 21.11 -24.30
N ALA A 342 1.54 21.67 -23.62
CA ALA A 342 2.43 22.64 -24.26
C ALA A 342 3.39 21.84 -25.13
N SER A 343 3.47 22.13 -26.43
CA SER A 343 4.59 21.64 -27.21
C SER A 343 5.90 22.02 -26.50
N VAL A 344 6.73 21.02 -26.22
CA VAL A 344 8.04 21.18 -25.57
C VAL A 344 9.02 21.90 -26.51
N GLU A 345 8.70 21.95 -27.81
CA GLU A 345 9.52 22.62 -28.80
C GLU A 345 9.26 24.13 -28.80
N LYS A 346 10.32 24.90 -28.52
CA LYS A 346 10.34 26.35 -28.71
C LYS A 346 9.95 26.69 -30.16
N GLY A 347 8.72 27.15 -30.37
CA GLY A 347 8.24 27.67 -31.66
C GLY A 347 6.98 27.01 -32.22
N LEU A 348 6.47 25.93 -31.63
CA LEU A 348 5.20 25.33 -32.02
C LEU A 348 4.09 25.72 -31.03
N ASP A 349 3.31 26.74 -31.37
CA ASP A 349 2.13 27.20 -30.60
C ASP A 349 0.93 26.25 -30.81
N HIS A 350 1.12 24.95 -30.65
CA HIS A 350 0.00 24.01 -30.67
C HIS A 350 0.00 23.08 -29.46
N THR A 351 -1.19 22.56 -29.23
CA THR A 351 -1.51 21.77 -28.06
C THR A 351 -1.24 20.30 -28.36
N ILE A 352 -0.51 19.62 -27.48
CA ILE A 352 -0.15 18.20 -27.67
C ILE A 352 -1.40 17.37 -27.92
N GLY A 353 -1.39 16.71 -29.07
CA GLY A 353 -2.42 15.81 -29.52
C GLY A 353 -3.55 16.46 -30.30
N TYR A 354 -3.52 17.78 -30.53
CA TYR A 354 -4.55 18.49 -31.31
C TYR A 354 -4.36 18.40 -32.82
N LEU A 355 -3.27 17.77 -33.29
CA LEU A 355 -3.14 17.43 -34.69
C LEU A 355 -4.35 16.58 -35.14
N PRO A 356 -4.80 16.74 -36.40
CA PRO A 356 -5.93 15.98 -36.92
C PRO A 356 -5.69 14.47 -36.94
N GLY A 357 -6.71 13.72 -36.57
CA GLY A 357 -6.79 12.27 -36.65
C GLY A 357 -5.68 11.55 -35.89
N LEU A 358 -5.15 10.50 -36.52
CA LEU A 358 -4.15 9.60 -35.93
C LEU A 358 -2.85 10.31 -35.51
N GLU A 359 -2.46 11.40 -36.16
CA GLU A 359 -1.23 12.09 -35.81
C GLU A 359 -1.33 12.81 -34.46
N GLY A 360 -2.53 13.27 -34.08
CA GLY A 360 -2.79 13.78 -32.74
C GLY A 360 -2.57 12.70 -31.68
N TYR A 361 -3.10 11.50 -31.91
CA TYR A 361 -2.85 10.37 -31.00
C TYR A 361 -1.36 10.06 -30.88
N ARG A 362 -0.63 10.00 -32.01
CA ARG A 362 0.80 9.69 -32.02
C ARG A 362 1.62 10.74 -31.27
N GLU A 363 1.28 12.02 -31.44
CA GLU A 363 1.90 13.10 -30.68
C GLU A 363 1.68 12.94 -29.17
N ALA A 364 0.44 12.69 -28.76
CA ALA A 364 0.08 12.46 -27.36
C ALA A 364 0.81 11.25 -26.77
N ALA A 365 0.92 10.16 -27.53
CA ALA A 365 1.68 8.98 -27.13
C ALA A 365 3.17 9.30 -26.95
N ARG A 366 3.81 9.97 -27.92
CA ARG A 366 5.22 10.41 -27.80
C ARG A 366 5.45 11.28 -26.57
N TYR A 367 4.50 12.15 -26.27
CA TYR A 367 4.58 13.00 -25.09
C TYR A 367 4.60 12.20 -23.79
N VAL A 368 3.74 11.19 -23.63
CA VAL A 368 3.76 10.30 -22.46
C VAL A 368 5.11 9.62 -22.29
N TYR A 369 5.71 9.11 -23.37
CA TYR A 369 7.05 8.52 -23.33
C TYR A 369 8.13 9.52 -22.90
N SER A 370 8.00 10.77 -23.35
CA SER A 370 8.95 11.85 -23.02
C SER A 370 8.92 12.28 -21.54
N ILE A 371 7.81 12.08 -20.84
CA ILE A 371 7.68 12.30 -19.38
C ILE A 371 8.64 11.39 -18.61
N PHE A 372 8.79 10.15 -19.10
CA PHE A 372 9.63 9.13 -18.48
C PHE A 372 11.06 9.06 -19.05
N ASP A 373 11.35 9.89 -20.06
CA ASP A 373 12.62 9.88 -20.80
C ASP A 373 12.95 8.51 -21.44
N ILE A 374 11.91 7.84 -21.96
CA ILE A 374 12.02 6.53 -22.62
C ILE A 374 11.75 6.72 -24.12
N PRO A 375 12.47 6.03 -25.02
CA PRO A 375 12.15 6.06 -26.45
C PRO A 375 10.75 5.51 -26.71
N VAL A 376 10.01 6.18 -27.59
CA VAL A 376 8.68 5.73 -28.01
C VAL A 376 8.79 4.42 -28.78
N GLU A 377 7.84 3.51 -28.54
CA GLU A 377 7.79 2.22 -29.21
C GLU A 377 6.88 2.27 -30.43
N ASP A 378 7.29 1.64 -31.52
CA ASP A 378 6.55 1.67 -32.80
C ASP A 378 5.13 1.12 -32.67
N HIS A 379 4.95 0.09 -31.85
CA HIS A 379 3.64 -0.52 -31.59
C HIS A 379 2.75 0.31 -30.65
N ALA A 380 3.27 1.39 -30.06
CA ALA A 380 2.45 2.39 -29.37
C ALA A 380 1.96 3.49 -30.32
N LEU A 381 2.45 3.53 -31.57
CA LEU A 381 2.10 4.53 -32.58
C LEU A 381 1.31 3.97 -33.75
N ASN A 382 1.28 2.65 -33.88
CA ASN A 382 0.67 1.92 -34.98
C ASN A 382 -0.21 0.81 -34.44
N PHE A 383 -1.35 0.61 -35.10
CA PHE A 383 -2.36 -0.37 -34.74
C PHE A 383 -2.37 -1.50 -35.77
N SER A 384 -2.57 -2.74 -35.33
CA SER A 384 -2.49 -3.92 -36.19
C SER A 384 -3.70 -4.84 -36.11
N HIS A 385 -4.52 -4.70 -35.07
CA HIS A 385 -5.72 -5.48 -34.85
C HIS A 385 -6.84 -5.04 -35.81
N PRO A 386 -7.74 -5.93 -36.26
CA PRO A 386 -8.93 -5.50 -36.99
C PRO A 386 -9.82 -4.55 -36.16
N PRO A 387 -10.51 -3.58 -36.79
CA PRO A 387 -11.45 -2.71 -36.09
C PRO A 387 -12.62 -3.51 -35.48
N PRO A 388 -13.32 -2.96 -34.48
CA PRO A 388 -14.51 -3.61 -33.95
C PRO A 388 -15.58 -3.70 -35.05
N SER A 389 -16.35 -4.80 -35.04
CA SER A 389 -17.44 -4.98 -36.01
C SER A 389 -18.48 -3.86 -35.93
N PHE A 390 -18.67 -3.27 -34.76
CA PHE A 390 -19.43 -2.05 -34.53
C PHE A 390 -18.85 -1.33 -33.31
N SER A 391 -18.52 -0.04 -33.46
CA SER A 391 -18.14 0.82 -32.33
C SER A 391 -19.39 1.47 -31.76
N ILE A 392 -19.62 1.26 -30.46
CA ILE A 392 -20.69 1.91 -29.72
C ILE A 392 -20.38 3.39 -29.56
N ALA A 393 -19.11 3.72 -29.30
CA ALA A 393 -18.66 5.10 -29.15
C ALA A 393 -18.86 5.92 -30.44
N LEU A 394 -18.48 5.37 -31.59
CA LEU A 394 -18.60 6.04 -32.89
C LEU A 394 -19.95 5.82 -33.57
N ARG A 395 -20.79 4.92 -33.05
CA ARG A 395 -22.09 4.50 -33.61
C ARG A 395 -22.03 4.00 -35.05
N LYS A 396 -20.89 3.44 -35.46
CA LYS A 396 -20.69 2.86 -36.80
C LYS A 396 -19.64 1.77 -36.78
N SER A 397 -19.53 1.05 -37.89
CA SER A 397 -18.46 0.10 -38.17
C SER A 397 -17.34 0.83 -38.91
N PRO A 398 -16.15 1.03 -38.32
CA PRO A 398 -15.01 1.62 -39.00
C PRO A 398 -14.49 0.70 -40.10
N ALA A 399 -14.00 1.25 -41.22
CA ALA A 399 -13.48 0.42 -42.32
C ALA A 399 -12.08 -0.14 -42.04
N SER A 400 -11.31 0.52 -41.17
CA SER A 400 -9.96 0.11 -40.75
C SER A 400 -9.68 0.46 -39.30
N ILE A 401 -8.64 -0.14 -38.72
CA ILE A 401 -8.22 0.17 -37.35
C ILE A 401 -7.63 1.58 -37.22
N ASP A 402 -6.97 2.08 -38.26
CA ASP A 402 -6.45 3.44 -38.28
C ASP A 402 -7.60 4.47 -38.35
N GLU A 403 -8.66 4.20 -39.12
CA GLU A 403 -9.87 5.03 -39.11
C GLU A 403 -10.53 5.00 -37.73
N TYR A 404 -10.66 3.81 -37.12
CA TYR A 404 -11.19 3.67 -35.77
C TYR A 404 -10.40 4.48 -34.75
N ALA A 405 -9.07 4.32 -34.72
CA ALA A 405 -8.20 5.03 -33.78
C ALA A 405 -8.22 6.55 -34.04
N SER A 406 -8.21 6.96 -35.31
CA SER A 406 -8.30 8.37 -35.69
C SER A 406 -9.59 9.02 -35.21
N GLU A 407 -10.73 8.40 -35.46
CA GLU A 407 -12.03 8.95 -35.07
C GLU A 407 -12.31 8.86 -33.57
N LEU A 408 -11.86 7.77 -32.93
CA LEU A 408 -11.92 7.66 -31.48
C LEU A 408 -11.07 8.76 -30.82
N TRP A 409 -9.90 9.09 -31.40
CA TRP A 409 -9.08 10.19 -30.91
C TRP A 409 -9.79 11.55 -31.07
N GLU A 410 -10.42 11.82 -32.22
CA GLU A 410 -11.22 13.04 -32.40
C GLU A 410 -12.36 13.14 -31.39
N LEU A 411 -13.11 12.05 -31.18
CA LEU A 411 -14.15 11.99 -30.15
C LEU A 411 -13.58 12.23 -28.74
N SER A 412 -12.39 11.68 -28.46
CA SER A 412 -11.71 11.89 -27.18
C SER A 412 -11.40 13.37 -26.95
N LYS A 413 -10.88 14.06 -27.95
CA LYS A 413 -10.57 15.50 -27.88
C LYS A 413 -11.81 16.37 -27.71
N GLU A 414 -12.91 16.03 -28.38
CA GLU A 414 -14.16 16.80 -28.30
C GLU A 414 -14.73 16.80 -26.86
N HIS A 415 -14.59 15.68 -26.15
CA HIS A 415 -15.19 15.51 -24.83
C HIS A 415 -14.23 15.69 -23.65
N CYS A 416 -12.94 15.88 -23.90
CA CYS A 416 -11.92 15.96 -22.85
C CYS A 416 -11.30 17.35 -22.72
N GLU A 417 -10.91 17.71 -21.49
CA GLU A 417 -10.29 19.00 -21.21
C GLU A 417 -8.78 18.99 -21.49
N SER A 418 -8.17 17.79 -21.53
CA SER A 418 -6.73 17.63 -21.55
C SER A 418 -6.23 16.43 -22.38
N THR A 419 -4.95 16.42 -22.73
CA THR A 419 -4.31 15.28 -23.43
C THR A 419 -4.40 14.01 -22.60
N PHE A 420 -4.18 14.08 -21.28
CA PHE A 420 -4.27 12.91 -20.41
C PHE A 420 -5.70 12.43 -20.25
N THR A 421 -6.67 13.35 -20.14
CA THR A 421 -8.09 12.97 -20.07
C THR A 421 -8.58 12.38 -21.40
N ALA A 422 -8.11 12.90 -22.54
CA ALA A 422 -8.36 12.33 -23.87
C ALA A 422 -7.75 10.94 -24.01
N LEU A 423 -6.50 10.73 -23.60
CA LEU A 423 -5.87 9.40 -23.60
C LEU A 423 -6.55 8.43 -22.62
N TYR A 424 -7.01 8.91 -21.47
CA TYR A 424 -7.80 8.10 -20.53
C TYR A 424 -9.13 7.67 -21.16
N PHE A 425 -9.85 8.58 -21.82
CA PHE A 425 -11.06 8.26 -22.56
C PHE A 425 -10.77 7.23 -23.66
N PHE A 426 -9.77 7.51 -24.51
CA PHE A 426 -9.36 6.66 -25.62
C PHE A 426 -9.07 5.22 -25.13
N THR A 427 -8.20 5.08 -24.13
CA THR A 427 -7.81 3.78 -23.59
C THR A 427 -8.95 3.06 -22.86
N THR A 428 -9.90 3.80 -22.27
CA THR A 428 -11.09 3.24 -21.65
C THR A 428 -12.04 2.66 -22.69
N VAL A 429 -12.35 3.42 -23.74
CA VAL A 429 -13.21 2.96 -24.84
C VAL A 429 -12.56 1.81 -25.60
N TRP A 430 -11.28 1.93 -25.92
CA TRP A 430 -10.50 0.87 -26.56
C TRP A 430 -10.61 -0.45 -25.79
N PHE A 431 -10.36 -0.42 -24.48
CA PHE A 431 -10.48 -1.62 -23.65
C PHE A 431 -11.90 -2.20 -23.64
N MET A 432 -12.93 -1.35 -23.65
CA MET A 432 -14.32 -1.82 -23.62
C MET A 432 -14.79 -2.42 -24.95
N GLU A 433 -14.28 -1.94 -26.08
CA GLU A 433 -14.70 -2.40 -27.40
C GLU A 433 -13.80 -3.52 -27.97
N LEU A 434 -12.50 -3.46 -27.69
CA LEU A 434 -11.49 -4.38 -28.25
C LEU A 434 -10.77 -5.23 -27.20
N GLY A 435 -10.78 -4.83 -25.92
CA GLY A 435 -10.06 -5.53 -24.85
C GLY A 435 -8.57 -5.21 -24.80
N ASN A 436 -7.78 -6.13 -24.24
CA ASN A 436 -6.32 -6.02 -24.16
C ASN A 436 -5.68 -6.60 -25.44
N VAL A 437 -5.74 -5.85 -26.53
CA VAL A 437 -5.17 -6.23 -27.86
C VAL A 437 -4.15 -5.20 -28.32
N ASP A 438 -3.33 -5.54 -29.33
CA ASP A 438 -2.27 -4.66 -29.86
C ASP A 438 -1.32 -4.12 -28.79
N ASN A 439 -0.99 -4.94 -27.78
CA ASN A 439 -0.12 -4.54 -26.67
C ASN A 439 -0.69 -3.38 -25.81
N PHE A 440 -1.95 -2.97 -26.03
CA PHE A 440 -2.69 -2.16 -25.08
C PHE A 440 -3.11 -3.04 -23.91
N HIS A 441 -2.79 -2.57 -22.71
CA HIS A 441 -3.23 -3.20 -21.48
C HIS A 441 -3.76 -2.14 -20.53
N ILE A 442 -4.84 -2.46 -19.81
CA ILE A 442 -5.37 -1.56 -18.77
C ILE A 442 -4.31 -1.18 -17.73
N PHE A 443 -3.38 -2.09 -17.47
CA PHE A 443 -2.37 -1.99 -16.42
C PHE A 443 -0.96 -2.23 -16.98
N PRO A 444 -0.33 -1.22 -17.61
CA PRO A 444 0.93 -1.38 -18.34
C PRO A 444 2.15 -1.49 -17.43
N LEU A 445 2.10 -0.86 -16.25
CA LEU A 445 3.15 -0.89 -15.25
C LEU A 445 2.70 -1.74 -14.07
N ARG A 446 3.54 -2.71 -13.69
CA ARG A 446 3.30 -3.69 -12.63
C ARG A 446 4.35 -3.56 -11.54
N CYS A 447 3.99 -3.89 -10.31
CA CYS A 447 4.99 -4.02 -9.25
C CYS A 447 6.06 -5.05 -9.65
N ARG A 448 7.36 -4.71 -9.49
CA ARG A 448 8.48 -5.61 -9.86
C ARG A 448 8.46 -6.93 -9.11
N THR A 449 7.91 -6.89 -7.92
CA THR A 449 7.79 -8.05 -7.05
C THR A 449 6.32 -8.37 -6.89
N THR A 450 5.95 -9.64 -6.83
CA THR A 450 4.70 -10.11 -6.20
C THR A 450 4.70 -9.85 -4.69
N GLY A 451 5.26 -8.71 -4.27
CA GLY A 451 5.34 -8.21 -2.91
C GLY A 451 3.95 -8.05 -2.28
N GLY A 452 2.86 -8.25 -3.03
CA GLY A 452 1.56 -8.49 -2.45
C GLY A 452 1.57 -9.57 -1.38
N ASP A 453 2.20 -10.73 -1.59
CA ASP A 453 2.20 -11.82 -0.59
C ASP A 453 3.05 -11.47 0.64
N LEU A 454 4.22 -10.88 0.42
CA LEU A 454 5.12 -10.45 1.49
C LEU A 454 4.55 -9.30 2.30
N VAL A 455 4.00 -8.29 1.64
CA VAL A 455 3.37 -7.15 2.30
C VAL A 455 2.10 -7.60 3.01
N SER A 456 1.30 -8.46 2.38
CA SER A 456 0.13 -9.09 3.00
C SER A 456 0.52 -9.83 4.27
N GLN A 457 1.59 -10.63 4.22
CA GLN A 457 2.14 -11.31 5.37
C GLN A 457 2.61 -10.31 6.44
N GLU A 458 3.45 -9.34 6.08
CA GLU A 458 3.96 -8.31 6.99
C GLU A 458 2.81 -7.58 7.70
N MET A 459 1.75 -7.22 6.97
CA MET A 459 0.56 -6.58 7.51
C MET A 459 -0.22 -7.43 8.51
N MET A 460 -0.43 -8.71 8.20
CA MET A 460 -1.13 -9.64 9.10
C MET A 460 -0.32 -9.87 10.38
N TRP A 461 0.97 -10.18 10.24
CA TRP A 461 1.85 -10.41 11.39
C TRP A 461 2.05 -9.18 12.24
N ARG A 462 2.05 -8.02 11.60
CA ARG A 462 2.11 -6.74 12.26
C ARG A 462 0.99 -6.56 13.28
N GLN A 463 -0.25 -6.88 12.94
CA GLN A 463 -1.38 -6.75 13.88
C GLN A 463 -1.15 -7.60 15.13
N ILE A 464 -0.80 -8.88 14.94
CA ILE A 464 -0.52 -9.81 16.05
C ILE A 464 0.66 -9.31 16.88
N TRP A 465 1.72 -8.83 16.22
CA TRP A 465 2.94 -8.33 16.85
C TRP A 465 2.68 -7.12 17.73
N TYR A 466 1.99 -6.10 17.20
CA TYR A 466 1.70 -4.87 17.95
C TYR A 466 0.85 -5.15 19.17
N SER A 467 -0.18 -5.96 19.03
CA SER A 467 -1.02 -6.36 20.15
C SER A 467 -0.21 -7.11 21.20
N SER A 468 0.67 -8.01 20.78
CA SER A 468 1.59 -8.71 21.69
C SER A 468 2.51 -7.75 22.44
N CYS A 469 3.03 -6.71 21.78
CA CYS A 469 3.86 -5.70 22.42
C CYS A 469 3.08 -4.83 23.42
N VAL A 470 1.87 -4.38 23.07
CA VAL A 470 1.01 -3.59 23.96
C VAL A 470 0.66 -4.39 25.21
N THR A 471 0.31 -5.65 25.03
CA THR A 471 0.00 -6.57 26.11
C THR A 471 1.20 -6.79 27.00
N GLN A 472 2.40 -6.97 26.44
CA GLN A 472 3.62 -7.06 27.23
C GLN A 472 3.95 -5.74 27.96
N MET A 473 3.62 -4.57 27.39
CA MET A 473 3.77 -3.30 28.09
C MET A 473 2.83 -3.20 29.31
N VAL A 474 1.61 -3.73 29.21
CA VAL A 474 0.67 -3.79 30.35
C VAL A 474 1.23 -4.66 31.47
N THR A 475 1.81 -5.81 31.14
CA THR A 475 2.32 -6.77 32.15
C THR A 475 3.56 -6.24 32.88
N VAL A 476 4.39 -5.45 32.19
CA VAL A 476 5.60 -4.84 32.78
C VAL A 476 5.35 -3.42 33.31
N SER A 477 4.13 -2.89 33.17
CA SER A 477 3.78 -1.52 33.58
C SER A 477 4.10 -1.19 35.05
N PRO A 478 3.96 -2.10 36.04
CA PRO A 478 4.34 -1.78 37.42
C PRO A 478 5.86 -1.63 37.58
N ILE A 479 6.65 -2.37 36.79
CA ILE A 479 8.11 -2.29 36.79
C ILE A 479 8.54 -0.94 36.20
N LEU A 480 7.92 -0.55 35.08
CA LEU A 480 8.17 0.74 34.44
C LEU A 480 7.78 1.91 35.34
N LEU A 481 6.63 1.84 35.98
CA LEU A 481 6.18 2.84 36.95
C LEU A 481 7.13 2.92 38.15
N GLY A 482 7.55 1.77 38.69
CA GLY A 482 8.52 1.71 39.78
C GLY A 482 9.88 2.30 39.40
N ALA A 483 10.38 2.01 38.20
CA ALA A 483 11.63 2.58 37.68
C ALA A 483 11.53 4.09 37.44
N PHE A 484 10.37 4.59 37.00
CA PHE A 484 10.11 6.02 36.84
C PHE A 484 10.03 6.75 38.20
N VAL A 485 9.28 6.20 39.16
CA VAL A 485 9.21 6.73 40.52
C VAL A 485 10.58 6.71 41.21
N ALA A 486 11.40 5.69 40.93
CA ALA A 486 12.76 5.58 41.44
C ALA A 486 13.78 6.47 40.70
N GLY A 487 13.38 7.22 39.66
CA GLY A 487 14.26 8.10 38.88
C GLY A 487 15.30 7.37 38.02
N VAL A 488 15.12 6.07 37.77
CA VAL A 488 16.00 5.26 36.91
C VAL A 488 15.68 5.48 35.43
N LEU A 489 14.42 5.79 35.13
CA LEU A 489 13.97 6.23 33.82
C LEU A 489 13.58 7.72 33.92
N PRO A 490 14.10 8.59 33.03
CA PRO A 490 13.81 10.01 33.04
C PRO A 490 12.35 10.34 32.66
#